data_AF-A0A925YS87-F1
#
_entry.id   AF-A0A925YS87-F1
#
_cell.length_a   1.000
_cell.length_b   1.000
_cell.length_c   1.000
_cell.angle_alpha   90.00
_cell.angle_beta   90.00
_cell.angle_gamma   90.00
#
_symmetry.space_group_name_H-M   'P 1'
#
loop_
_entity.id
_entity.type
_entity.pdbx_description
1 polymer ?
#
loop_
_entity_poly.entity_id
_entity_poly.type
_entity_poly.pdbx_seq_one_letter_code
_entity_poly.pdbx_strand_id
1 'polypeptide(L)'
;LASLTRVETQVAGNNQQLTQARQTALMALNLALGELQRAVGPDQRATAPASVGDTNVTTDSIEGVPSARWTGVWGRTAADSTEFSDMAKPIQPRFLQWLVSGNEQSAFTASTAAADFGRITAPAIDAVPTFRPTTALPAITTTTTALDPLVSGTQRYALLVGKNSADFTTTATAQANAVLAPMMEIKSKNVPGLDPATEVPVGRYAWWVGDEGVKARVDLVDPYETPTAAMTASAVVADNTSKARVRLPQRTGVERITGLASFPINSETARKLASVEQLGFADPVVTTDVRRARFHDITTATRSVLSDQLKGGLKRDLTFSFAKSANDYRRAVGFSGAGPTPLIPTSIMPSAVPGPTWEQLHSLANVVPTGTAVTPRAQTATQHGVYPVLVQARIFFTGSTLAGQFQLSYYPVFIIANPYTVPLAARDYQIRLDIPSSTRLVAIIEGQASPFWNMSVREVFEGQMFRLQGGVIPPGESRIFTLASSPAPEAWAPVKTYNLENDYDVGAALINLPFTTLTPALTAAQVNSTTAIRFGIAPNNPTFTWSGT
;
A
#
# COMPACT_ATOMS: atom_id res chain seq x y z
N LEU A 1 17.65 17.25 -70.82
CA LEU A 1 16.80 18.30 -70.21
C LEU A 1 15.56 17.70 -69.54
N ALA A 2 14.67 17.02 -70.26
CA ALA A 2 13.41 16.49 -69.71
C ALA A 2 13.57 15.52 -68.51
N SER A 3 14.60 14.67 -68.48
CA SER A 3 14.90 13.79 -67.35
C SER A 3 15.35 14.57 -66.10
N LEU A 4 16.20 15.58 -66.29
CA LEU A 4 16.68 16.48 -65.23
C LEU A 4 15.52 17.26 -64.61
N THR A 5 14.67 17.87 -65.44
CA THR A 5 13.49 18.62 -64.98
C THR A 5 12.50 17.74 -64.23
N ARG A 6 12.33 16.47 -64.64
CA ARG A 6 11.49 15.50 -63.91
C ARG A 6 12.07 15.15 -62.54
N VAL A 7 13.38 14.92 -62.46
CA VAL A 7 14.07 14.65 -61.19
C VAL A 7 14.00 15.87 -60.27
N GLU A 8 14.26 17.07 -60.78
CA GLU A 8 14.16 18.32 -60.02
C GLU A 8 12.73 18.57 -59.52
N THR A 9 11.71 18.32 -60.34
CA THR A 9 10.30 18.44 -59.94
C THR A 9 9.94 17.41 -58.86
N GLN A 10 10.44 16.17 -58.99
CA GLN A 10 10.21 15.12 -57.99
C GLN A 10 10.92 15.45 -56.66
N VAL A 11 12.14 15.97 -56.70
CA VAL A 11 12.89 16.41 -55.52
C VAL A 11 12.19 17.60 -54.85
N ALA A 12 11.73 18.58 -55.63
CA ALA A 12 10.97 19.72 -55.11
C ALA A 12 9.65 19.27 -54.46
N GLY A 13 8.90 18.37 -55.10
CA GLY A 13 7.68 17.79 -54.54
C GLY A 13 7.94 17.01 -53.25
N ASN A 14 8.98 16.19 -53.20
CA ASN A 14 9.38 15.45 -52.01
C ASN A 14 9.77 16.39 -50.85
N ASN A 15 10.55 17.44 -51.14
CA ASN A 15 10.94 18.43 -50.14
C ASN A 15 9.74 19.21 -49.62
N GLN A 16 8.77 19.54 -50.48
CA GLN A 16 7.53 20.19 -50.08
C GLN A 16 6.70 19.28 -49.16
N GLN A 17 6.49 18.02 -49.54
CA GLN A 17 5.75 17.05 -48.74
C GLN A 17 6.41 16.79 -47.38
N LEU A 18 7.74 16.68 -47.36
CA LEU A 18 8.50 16.52 -46.11
C LEU A 18 8.36 17.76 -45.20
N THR A 19 8.42 18.95 -45.77
CA THR A 19 8.25 20.21 -45.03
C THR A 19 6.84 20.31 -44.46
N GLN A 20 5.82 19.98 -45.26
CA GLN A 20 4.44 19.94 -44.83
C GLN A 20 4.22 18.92 -43.71
N ALA A 21 4.76 17.70 -43.82
CA ALA A 21 4.68 16.68 -42.78
C ALA A 21 5.35 17.12 -41.47
N ARG A 22 6.49 17.84 -41.54
CA ARG A 22 7.14 18.43 -40.35
C ARG A 22 6.29 19.52 -39.72
N GLN A 23 5.65 20.36 -40.53
CA GLN A 23 4.74 21.41 -40.03
C GLN A 23 3.49 20.81 -39.37
N THR A 24 2.88 19.78 -39.97
CA THR A 24 1.72 19.12 -39.36
C THR A 24 2.11 18.38 -38.08
N ALA A 25 3.30 17.76 -38.01
CA ALA A 25 3.81 17.16 -36.79
C ALA A 25 4.08 18.21 -35.68
N LEU A 26 4.64 19.37 -36.02
CA LEU A 26 4.84 20.48 -35.08
C LEU A 26 3.50 21.01 -34.55
N MET A 27 2.51 21.17 -35.44
CA MET A 27 1.15 21.54 -35.05
C MET A 27 0.55 20.48 -34.10
N ALA A 28 0.71 19.19 -34.40
CA ALA A 28 0.24 18.09 -33.56
C ALA A 28 0.87 18.15 -32.16
N LEU A 29 2.17 18.43 -32.08
CA LEU A 29 2.89 18.59 -30.81
C LEU A 29 2.33 19.77 -30.00
N ASN A 30 2.11 20.92 -30.63
CA ASN A 30 1.56 22.09 -29.95
C ASN A 30 0.13 21.84 -29.48
N LEU A 31 -0.67 21.11 -30.27
CA LEU A 31 -2.01 20.69 -29.87
C LEU A 31 -1.96 19.72 -28.68
N ALA A 32 -1.11 18.70 -28.73
CA ALA A 32 -0.92 17.75 -27.64
C ALA A 32 -0.48 18.45 -26.34
N LEU A 33 0.43 19.43 -26.43
CA LEU A 33 0.87 20.22 -25.29
C LEU A 33 -0.28 21.08 -24.73
N GLY A 34 -1.06 21.73 -25.60
CA GLY A 34 -2.23 22.51 -25.20
C GLY A 34 -3.28 21.66 -24.50
N GLU A 35 -3.59 20.49 -25.05
CA GLU A 35 -4.53 19.52 -24.46
C GLU A 35 -4.01 18.97 -23.13
N LEU A 36 -2.71 18.67 -23.02
CA LEU A 36 -2.08 18.24 -21.77
C LEU A 36 -2.18 19.33 -20.69
N GLN A 37 -1.82 20.57 -21.01
CA GLN A 37 -1.90 21.69 -20.07
C GLN A 37 -3.35 21.97 -19.66
N ARG A 38 -4.29 21.89 -20.59
CA ARG A 38 -5.72 22.07 -20.33
C ARG A 38 -6.27 20.98 -19.41
N ALA A 39 -5.95 19.71 -19.69
CA ALA A 39 -6.51 18.56 -18.99
C ALA A 39 -5.84 18.28 -17.64
N VAL A 40 -4.51 18.37 -17.58
CA VAL A 40 -3.69 17.96 -16.43
C VAL A 40 -3.12 19.15 -15.65
N GLY A 41 -3.27 20.38 -16.14
CA GLY A 41 -2.71 21.57 -15.50
C GLY A 41 -3.16 21.82 -14.04
N PRO A 42 -4.44 21.64 -13.69
CA PRO A 42 -4.87 21.79 -12.30
C PRO A 42 -4.35 20.68 -11.37
N ASP A 43 -4.01 21.02 -10.11
CA ASP A 43 -3.42 20.08 -9.13
C ASP A 43 -4.30 18.88 -8.76
N GLN A 44 -5.61 18.99 -9.00
CA GLN A 44 -6.62 17.98 -8.70
C GLN A 44 -6.86 17.04 -9.90
N ARG A 45 -5.78 16.65 -10.59
CA ARG A 45 -5.83 15.76 -11.75
C ARG A 45 -5.06 14.50 -11.46
N ALA A 46 -5.61 13.39 -11.94
CA ALA A 46 -4.96 12.10 -11.92
C ALA A 46 -4.92 11.56 -13.35
N THR A 47 -3.77 11.00 -13.72
CA THR A 47 -3.58 10.29 -14.98
C THR A 47 -3.41 8.81 -14.71
N ALA A 48 -3.83 8.00 -15.66
CA ALA A 48 -3.62 6.56 -15.64
C ALA A 48 -3.69 6.01 -17.07
N PRO A 49 -2.91 4.97 -17.37
CA PRO A 49 -3.04 4.25 -18.64
C PRO A 49 -4.39 3.55 -18.73
N ALA A 50 -4.88 3.37 -19.95
CA ALA A 50 -6.13 2.67 -20.23
C ALA A 50 -6.11 1.20 -19.79
N SER A 51 -4.92 0.62 -19.56
CA SER A 51 -4.74 -0.71 -18.97
C SER A 51 -5.42 -0.87 -17.61
N VAL A 52 -5.78 0.21 -16.91
CA VAL A 52 -6.60 0.12 -15.68
C VAL A 52 -7.98 -0.49 -15.94
N GLY A 53 -8.45 -0.46 -17.20
CA GLY A 53 -9.70 -1.09 -17.63
C GLY A 53 -9.58 -2.56 -17.97
N ASP A 54 -8.47 -3.21 -17.61
CA ASP A 54 -8.26 -4.65 -17.83
C ASP A 54 -9.40 -5.48 -17.23
N THR A 55 -9.95 -6.37 -18.05
CA THR A 55 -11.04 -7.26 -17.63
C THR A 55 -10.56 -8.41 -16.74
N ASN A 56 -9.25 -8.70 -16.72
CA ASN A 56 -8.68 -9.81 -15.97
C ASN A 56 -7.37 -9.44 -15.26
N VAL A 57 -7.49 -9.02 -14.00
CA VAL A 57 -6.33 -8.63 -13.17
C VAL A 57 -5.41 -9.79 -12.75
N THR A 58 -5.71 -11.03 -13.15
CA THR A 58 -4.94 -12.22 -12.74
C THR A 58 -3.93 -12.68 -13.79
N THR A 59 -3.98 -12.10 -15.00
CA THR A 59 -3.05 -12.39 -16.09
C THR A 59 -2.09 -11.23 -16.28
N ASP A 60 -0.89 -11.52 -16.78
CA ASP A 60 0.09 -10.46 -17.10
C ASP A 60 -0.28 -9.72 -18.41
N SER A 61 -1.17 -10.31 -19.22
CA SER A 61 -1.66 -9.72 -20.46
C SER A 61 -2.90 -8.87 -20.21
N ILE A 62 -2.88 -7.64 -20.72
CA ILE A 62 -4.03 -6.73 -20.60
C ILE A 62 -5.15 -7.21 -21.54
N GLU A 63 -6.31 -7.53 -20.98
CA GLU A 63 -7.47 -8.05 -21.70
C GLU A 63 -8.59 -6.99 -21.83
N GLY A 64 -9.37 -7.07 -22.91
CA GLY A 64 -10.53 -6.20 -23.11
C GLY A 64 -10.24 -4.72 -23.46
N VAL A 65 -8.96 -4.30 -23.47
CA VAL A 65 -8.55 -2.92 -23.80
C VAL A 65 -7.55 -2.89 -24.97
N PRO A 66 -8.03 -2.81 -26.23
CA PRO A 66 -7.17 -2.71 -27.42
C PRO A 66 -6.13 -1.59 -27.37
N SER A 67 -6.48 -0.45 -26.78
CA SER A 67 -5.60 0.74 -26.69
C SER A 67 -5.03 0.93 -25.28
N ALA A 68 -4.51 -0.14 -24.66
CA ALA A 68 -4.07 -0.13 -23.27
C ALA A 68 -3.06 0.97 -22.88
N ARG A 69 -2.29 1.48 -23.86
CA ARG A 69 -1.27 2.52 -23.66
C ARG A 69 -1.80 3.96 -23.75
N TRP A 70 -3.08 4.17 -24.04
CA TRP A 70 -3.65 5.52 -24.03
C TRP A 70 -3.75 6.07 -22.61
N THR A 71 -3.43 7.35 -22.44
CA THR A 71 -3.47 8.00 -21.12
C THR A 71 -4.81 8.68 -20.92
N GLY A 72 -5.52 8.30 -19.85
CA GLY A 72 -6.75 8.96 -19.43
C GLY A 72 -6.46 10.06 -18.41
N VAL A 73 -7.37 11.03 -18.33
CA VAL A 73 -7.35 12.05 -17.28
C VAL A 73 -8.63 11.98 -16.48
N TRP A 74 -8.48 11.95 -15.17
CA TRP A 74 -9.54 11.99 -14.20
C TRP A 74 -9.40 13.22 -13.30
N GLY A 75 -10.53 13.71 -12.81
CA GLY A 75 -10.55 14.72 -11.77
C GLY A 75 -11.68 14.47 -10.78
N ARG A 76 -11.97 15.48 -9.96
CA ARG A 76 -12.94 15.40 -8.88
C ARG A 76 -14.33 15.87 -9.31
N THR A 77 -15.38 15.21 -8.81
CA THR A 77 -16.76 15.71 -8.81
C THR A 77 -17.00 16.70 -7.67
N ALA A 78 -17.87 17.69 -7.89
CA ALA A 78 -18.15 18.81 -6.97
C ALA A 78 -18.91 18.44 -5.67
N ALA A 79 -18.78 17.22 -5.14
CA ALA A 79 -19.40 16.90 -3.86
C ALA A 79 -18.68 17.69 -2.73
N ASP A 80 -19.40 18.71 -2.24
CA ASP A 80 -19.07 19.68 -1.20
C ASP A 80 -18.82 19.05 0.17
N SER A 81 -17.62 18.54 0.39
CA SER A 81 -17.11 18.47 1.76
C SER A 81 -15.66 18.94 1.80
N THR A 82 -15.50 20.08 2.47
CA THR A 82 -14.21 20.67 2.84
C THR A 82 -13.64 20.03 4.10
N GLU A 83 -14.45 19.23 4.81
CA GLU A 83 -14.08 18.59 6.07
C GLU A 83 -13.54 17.18 5.86
N PHE A 84 -12.47 16.87 6.60
CA PHE A 84 -11.88 15.52 6.64
C PHE A 84 -12.82 14.52 7.35
N SER A 85 -13.77 15.01 8.17
CA SER A 85 -14.81 14.23 8.86
C SER A 85 -15.73 13.47 7.89
N ASP A 86 -15.80 13.89 6.62
CA ASP A 86 -16.70 13.34 5.61
C ASP A 86 -16.06 12.21 4.76
N MET A 87 -15.11 11.48 5.34
CA MET A 87 -14.56 10.22 4.80
C MET A 87 -15.63 9.16 4.47
N ALA A 88 -16.88 9.37 4.92
CA ALA A 88 -18.03 8.53 4.61
C ALA A 88 -18.59 8.74 3.18
N LYS A 89 -18.24 9.83 2.48
CA LYS A 89 -18.61 10.04 1.08
C LYS A 89 -17.37 9.88 0.19
N PRO A 90 -17.16 8.70 -0.43
CA PRO A 90 -16.07 8.55 -1.39
C PRO A 90 -16.27 9.55 -2.52
N ILE A 91 -15.34 10.50 -2.64
CA ILE A 91 -15.29 11.45 -3.75
C ILE A 91 -15.15 10.62 -5.03
N GLN A 92 -16.17 10.66 -5.88
CA GLN A 92 -16.21 9.84 -7.08
C GLN A 92 -15.24 10.43 -8.12
N PRO A 93 -14.26 9.64 -8.60
CA PRO A 93 -13.39 10.07 -9.68
C PRO A 93 -14.23 10.28 -10.93
N ARG A 94 -13.97 11.37 -11.64
CA ARG A 94 -14.64 11.73 -12.87
C ARG A 94 -13.68 11.66 -14.03
N PHE A 95 -14.00 10.83 -15.02
CA PHE A 95 -13.29 10.82 -16.30
C PHE A 95 -13.50 12.13 -17.07
N LEU A 96 -12.43 12.67 -17.65
CA LEU A 96 -12.45 13.91 -18.44
C LEU A 96 -12.25 13.61 -19.93
N GLN A 97 -11.10 13.04 -20.29
CA GLN A 97 -10.70 12.84 -21.68
C GLN A 97 -9.53 11.85 -21.78
N TRP A 98 -9.38 11.21 -22.94
CA TRP A 98 -8.18 10.46 -23.32
C TRP A 98 -7.23 11.37 -24.09
N LEU A 99 -5.95 11.40 -23.72
CA LEU A 99 -4.91 12.21 -24.35
C LEU A 99 -4.41 11.58 -25.66
N VAL A 100 -5.29 11.58 -26.65
CA VAL A 100 -5.04 11.08 -28.00
C VAL A 100 -5.78 11.96 -29.01
N SER A 101 -5.23 12.08 -30.21
CA SER A 101 -5.84 12.86 -31.28
C SER A 101 -7.26 12.43 -31.62
N GLY A 102 -8.12 13.42 -31.89
CA GLY A 102 -9.54 13.24 -32.17
C GLY A 102 -10.46 13.42 -30.97
N ASN A 103 -9.92 13.53 -29.75
CA ASN A 103 -10.71 13.76 -28.54
C ASN A 103 -10.74 15.23 -28.07
N GLU A 104 -10.12 16.15 -28.81
CA GLU A 104 -9.94 17.58 -28.46
C GLU A 104 -11.28 18.35 -28.34
N GLN A 105 -12.35 17.79 -28.90
CA GLN A 105 -13.69 18.38 -28.89
C GLN A 105 -14.44 18.16 -27.57
N SER A 106 -13.88 17.34 -26.67
CA SER A 106 -14.49 17.07 -25.36
C SER A 106 -14.46 18.33 -24.51
N ALA A 107 -15.61 18.99 -24.35
CA ALA A 107 -15.70 20.18 -23.52
C ALA A 107 -15.67 19.80 -22.03
N PHE A 108 -14.57 20.12 -21.36
CA PHE A 108 -14.50 20.19 -19.90
C PHE A 108 -13.96 21.57 -19.51
N THR A 109 -14.58 22.19 -18.51
CA THR A 109 -14.18 23.51 -18.00
C THR A 109 -13.73 23.35 -16.55
N ALA A 110 -12.45 23.58 -16.31
CA ALA A 110 -11.95 23.80 -14.97
C ALA A 110 -12.34 25.22 -14.54
N SER A 111 -12.91 25.37 -13.35
CA SER A 111 -13.21 26.66 -12.75
C SER A 111 -11.93 27.47 -12.59
N THR A 112 -11.99 28.75 -12.96
CA THR A 112 -10.91 29.73 -12.83
C THR A 112 -11.13 30.69 -11.67
N ALA A 113 -12.24 30.57 -10.94
CA ALA A 113 -12.55 31.40 -9.79
C ALA A 113 -11.58 31.08 -8.64
N ALA A 114 -11.05 32.08 -7.93
CA ALA A 114 -10.06 31.87 -6.87
C ALA A 114 -10.55 30.93 -5.75
N ALA A 115 -11.85 30.94 -5.43
CA ALA A 115 -12.45 30.07 -4.43
C ALA A 115 -12.53 28.59 -4.87
N ASP A 116 -12.52 28.35 -6.18
CA ASP A 116 -12.84 27.07 -6.81
C ASP A 116 -11.81 26.69 -7.90
N PHE A 117 -10.61 27.28 -7.87
CA PHE A 117 -9.66 27.18 -8.97
C PHE A 117 -9.29 25.71 -9.22
N GLY A 118 -9.45 25.24 -10.46
CA GLY A 118 -9.17 23.86 -10.85
C GLY A 118 -10.33 22.87 -10.64
N ARG A 119 -11.41 23.25 -9.94
CA ARG A 119 -12.64 22.44 -9.78
C ARG A 119 -13.28 22.19 -11.14
N ILE A 120 -13.87 21.02 -11.35
CA ILE A 120 -14.40 20.64 -12.67
C ILE A 120 -15.91 20.76 -12.66
N THR A 121 -16.44 21.59 -13.54
CA THR A 121 -17.83 21.44 -13.97
C THR A 121 -17.89 20.26 -14.93
N ALA A 122 -18.48 19.20 -14.41
CA ALA A 122 -18.97 18.05 -15.14
C ALA A 122 -19.31 18.29 -16.63
N PRO A 123 -18.70 17.58 -17.59
CA PRO A 123 -19.32 17.40 -18.91
C PRO A 123 -20.70 16.72 -18.76
N ALA A 124 -21.61 16.88 -19.72
CA ALA A 124 -22.79 16.02 -19.90
C ALA A 124 -22.47 14.54 -19.58
N ILE A 125 -23.32 13.76 -18.88
CA ILE A 125 -23.11 12.31 -18.73
C ILE A 125 -23.01 11.60 -20.10
N ASP A 126 -23.53 12.27 -21.14
CA ASP A 126 -23.55 11.84 -22.54
C ASP A 126 -22.42 12.40 -23.40
N ALA A 127 -21.47 13.15 -22.84
CA ALA A 127 -20.25 13.58 -23.53
C ALA A 127 -19.28 12.39 -23.64
N VAL A 128 -19.66 11.43 -24.47
CA VAL A 128 -18.87 10.27 -24.82
C VAL A 128 -17.65 10.76 -25.62
N PRO A 129 -16.41 10.50 -25.17
CA PRO A 129 -15.23 10.80 -25.99
C PRO A 129 -15.35 10.04 -27.31
N THR A 130 -15.02 10.71 -28.41
CA THR A 130 -15.14 10.19 -29.78
C THR A 130 -14.33 8.90 -29.95
N PHE A 131 -13.15 8.83 -29.36
CA PHE A 131 -12.29 7.65 -29.35
C PHE A 131 -12.10 7.14 -27.93
N ARG A 132 -12.36 5.84 -27.74
CA ARG A 132 -12.24 5.13 -26.46
C ARG A 132 -11.17 4.05 -26.58
N PRO A 133 -10.54 3.63 -25.46
CA PRO A 133 -9.57 2.55 -25.51
C PRO A 133 -10.15 1.20 -25.97
N THR A 134 -11.47 1.02 -25.83
CA THR A 134 -12.24 -0.13 -26.33
C THR A 134 -12.60 -0.01 -27.81
N THR A 135 -12.32 1.13 -28.46
CA THR A 135 -12.50 1.29 -29.90
C THR A 135 -11.62 0.29 -30.64
N ALA A 136 -12.19 -0.40 -31.63
CA ALA A 136 -11.45 -1.38 -32.42
C ALA A 136 -10.29 -0.72 -33.16
N LEU A 137 -9.08 -1.22 -32.92
CA LEU A 137 -7.85 -0.77 -33.57
C LEU A 137 -7.44 -1.72 -34.72
N PRO A 138 -6.68 -1.23 -35.71
CA PRO A 138 -6.02 -2.08 -36.69
C PRO A 138 -5.12 -3.13 -36.04
N ALA A 139 -5.05 -4.32 -36.64
CA ALA A 139 -4.14 -5.37 -36.20
C ALA A 139 -2.68 -4.99 -36.50
N ILE A 140 -1.79 -5.26 -35.54
CA ILE A 140 -0.36 -5.01 -35.63
C ILE A 140 0.38 -6.34 -35.63
N THR A 141 1.36 -6.47 -36.52
CA THR A 141 2.24 -7.62 -36.64
C THR A 141 3.69 -7.23 -36.39
N THR A 142 4.58 -8.21 -36.37
CA THR A 142 6.03 -8.02 -36.19
C THR A 142 6.67 -7.19 -37.32
N THR A 143 6.03 -7.13 -38.49
CA THR A 143 6.54 -6.41 -39.67
C THR A 143 5.88 -5.05 -39.89
N THR A 144 4.84 -4.70 -39.11
CA THR A 144 4.12 -3.45 -39.29
C THR A 144 5.03 -2.23 -39.11
N THR A 145 4.92 -1.27 -40.01
CA THR A 145 5.68 -0.02 -40.02
C THR A 145 4.78 1.20 -39.98
N ALA A 146 5.36 2.37 -39.69
CA ALA A 146 4.63 3.64 -39.69
C ALA A 146 4.16 4.09 -41.09
N LEU A 147 4.62 3.44 -42.16
CA LEU A 147 4.21 3.72 -43.53
C LEU A 147 3.02 2.86 -43.99
N ASP A 148 2.67 1.83 -43.22
CA ASP A 148 1.58 0.93 -43.58
C ASP A 148 0.23 1.64 -43.44
N PRO A 149 -0.74 1.37 -44.33
CA PRO A 149 -2.08 1.93 -44.21
C PRO A 149 -2.84 1.24 -43.06
N LEU A 150 -2.82 1.85 -41.89
CA LEU A 150 -3.54 1.34 -40.70
C LEU A 150 -4.94 1.94 -40.66
N VAL A 151 -5.96 1.10 -40.88
CA VAL A 151 -7.36 1.52 -41.00
C VAL A 151 -8.25 0.58 -40.18
N SER A 152 -9.19 1.16 -39.44
CA SER A 152 -10.28 0.43 -38.76
C SER A 152 -11.59 1.12 -39.09
N GLY A 153 -12.49 0.42 -39.79
CA GLY A 153 -13.67 1.03 -40.40
C GLY A 153 -13.30 2.12 -41.41
N THR A 154 -13.78 3.35 -41.19
CA THR A 154 -13.43 4.53 -42.00
C THR A 154 -12.26 5.33 -41.42
N GLN A 155 -11.85 5.04 -40.19
CA GLN A 155 -10.83 5.80 -39.47
C GLN A 155 -9.42 5.30 -39.81
N ARG A 156 -8.52 6.22 -40.18
CA ARG A 156 -7.09 5.94 -40.31
C ARG A 156 -6.36 6.17 -38.99
N TYR A 157 -5.32 5.39 -38.75
CA TYR A 157 -4.48 5.49 -37.55
C TYR A 157 -3.02 5.72 -37.94
N ALA A 158 -2.30 6.46 -37.11
CA ALA A 158 -0.85 6.59 -37.19
C ALA A 158 -0.20 5.69 -36.15
N LEU A 159 0.84 4.94 -36.54
CA LEU A 159 1.71 4.21 -35.60
C LEU A 159 2.75 5.18 -35.03
N LEU A 160 2.55 5.60 -33.79
CA LEU A 160 3.42 6.56 -33.10
C LEU A 160 4.56 5.86 -32.35
N VAL A 161 4.29 4.68 -31.78
CA VAL A 161 5.32 3.80 -31.19
C VAL A 161 5.28 2.47 -31.92
N GLY A 162 6.37 2.15 -32.61
CA GLY A 162 6.48 0.95 -33.46
C GLY A 162 7.73 0.12 -33.19
N LYS A 163 8.00 -0.86 -34.06
CA LYS A 163 9.09 -1.86 -33.93
C LYS A 163 10.51 -1.33 -33.68
N ASN A 164 10.76 -0.06 -33.98
CA ASN A 164 12.08 0.54 -33.77
C ASN A 164 12.22 1.14 -32.35
N SER A 165 11.11 1.36 -31.66
CA SER A 165 11.03 1.98 -30.32
C SER A 165 10.65 0.98 -29.23
N ALA A 166 9.74 0.05 -29.53
CA ALA A 166 9.26 -0.96 -28.58
C ALA A 166 9.42 -2.38 -29.13
N ASP A 167 9.25 -3.39 -28.27
CA ASP A 167 9.41 -4.80 -28.63
C ASP A 167 8.26 -5.31 -29.50
N PHE A 168 8.64 -5.80 -30.69
CA PHE A 168 7.79 -6.34 -31.75
C PHE A 168 8.25 -7.77 -32.15
N THR A 169 8.92 -8.49 -31.26
CA THR A 169 9.44 -9.86 -31.50
C THR A 169 8.33 -10.86 -31.83
N THR A 170 7.16 -10.69 -31.25
CA THR A 170 5.96 -11.52 -31.52
C THR A 170 4.76 -10.65 -31.86
N THR A 171 3.76 -11.19 -32.55
CA THR A 171 2.53 -10.44 -32.86
C THR A 171 1.81 -9.97 -31.59
N ALA A 172 1.82 -10.78 -30.52
CA ALA A 172 1.20 -10.43 -29.24
C ALA A 172 1.92 -9.25 -28.57
N THR A 173 3.26 -9.27 -28.50
CA THR A 173 4.05 -8.15 -27.95
C THR A 173 3.94 -6.89 -28.80
N ALA A 174 3.98 -7.04 -30.13
CA ALA A 174 3.78 -5.94 -31.07
C ALA A 174 2.43 -5.25 -30.84
N GLN A 175 1.34 -6.02 -30.71
CA GLN A 175 0.01 -5.48 -30.44
C GLN A 175 -0.08 -4.78 -29.08
N ALA A 176 0.52 -5.35 -28.03
CA ALA A 176 0.47 -4.78 -26.67
C ALA A 176 1.35 -3.51 -26.49
N ASN A 177 2.42 -3.40 -27.27
CA ASN A 177 3.41 -2.32 -27.14
C ASN A 177 3.21 -1.18 -28.15
N ALA A 178 2.52 -1.44 -29.26
CA ALA A 178 2.22 -0.42 -30.26
C ALA A 178 1.36 0.69 -29.65
N VAL A 179 1.65 1.93 -30.05
CA VAL A 179 0.78 3.07 -29.77
C VAL A 179 0.23 3.58 -31.09
N LEU A 180 -1.08 3.41 -31.25
CA LEU A 180 -1.85 3.89 -32.39
C LEU A 180 -2.65 5.11 -31.96
N ALA A 181 -2.67 6.15 -32.79
CA ALA A 181 -3.50 7.33 -32.58
C ALA A 181 -4.38 7.60 -33.81
N PRO A 182 -5.65 8.00 -33.66
CA PRO A 182 -6.50 8.37 -34.77
C PRO A 182 -5.90 9.52 -35.57
N MET A 183 -5.74 9.34 -36.88
CA MET A 183 -5.23 10.36 -37.77
C MET A 183 -6.35 11.33 -38.15
N MET A 184 -6.19 12.59 -37.75
CA MET A 184 -7.16 13.65 -37.96
C MET A 184 -6.80 14.49 -39.18
N GLU A 185 -7.81 14.93 -39.93
CA GLU A 185 -7.63 15.77 -41.11
C GLU A 185 -7.58 17.25 -40.74
N ILE A 186 -6.64 17.97 -41.34
CA ILE A 186 -6.59 19.42 -41.33
C ILE A 186 -7.38 19.87 -42.54
N LYS A 187 -8.50 20.56 -42.32
CA LYS A 187 -9.35 21.09 -43.39
C LYS A 187 -9.11 22.58 -43.58
N SER A 188 -9.11 23.03 -44.83
CA SER A 188 -9.01 24.44 -45.18
C SER A 188 -10.02 24.78 -46.28
N LYS A 189 -10.61 25.97 -46.20
CA LYS A 189 -11.48 26.55 -47.23
C LYS A 189 -10.70 27.39 -48.25
N ASN A 190 -9.50 27.85 -47.90
CA ASN A 190 -8.71 28.78 -48.70
C ASN A 190 -7.58 28.05 -49.44
N VAL A 191 -7.93 27.03 -50.24
CA VAL A 191 -6.96 26.31 -51.07
C VAL A 191 -7.02 26.88 -52.49
N PRO A 192 -5.92 27.46 -53.03
CA PRO A 192 -5.91 27.98 -54.38
C PRO A 192 -6.31 26.92 -55.42
N GLY A 193 -7.24 27.26 -56.32
CA GLY A 193 -7.71 26.36 -57.38
C GLY A 193 -8.84 25.40 -56.99
N LEU A 194 -9.36 25.48 -55.77
CA LEU A 194 -10.53 24.72 -55.32
C LEU A 194 -11.66 25.67 -54.90
N ASP A 195 -12.90 25.18 -54.93
CA ASP A 195 -14.07 25.96 -54.55
C ASP A 195 -13.99 26.41 -53.08
N PRO A 196 -13.98 27.72 -52.79
CA PRO A 196 -13.90 28.22 -51.42
C PRO A 196 -15.11 27.86 -50.54
N ALA A 197 -16.22 27.36 -51.11
CA ALA A 197 -17.35 26.84 -50.36
C ALA A 197 -17.12 25.44 -49.77
N THR A 198 -16.15 24.69 -50.28
CA THR A 198 -15.89 23.30 -49.88
C THR A 198 -14.63 23.20 -49.02
N GLU A 199 -14.74 22.59 -47.83
CA GLU A 199 -13.56 22.27 -47.02
C GLU A 199 -12.76 21.12 -47.61
N VAL A 200 -11.49 21.38 -47.90
CA VAL A 200 -10.58 20.39 -48.49
C VAL A 200 -9.56 19.94 -47.45
N PRO A 201 -9.27 18.63 -47.33
CA PRO A 201 -8.20 18.14 -46.47
C PRO A 201 -6.83 18.56 -47.04
N VAL A 202 -6.14 19.45 -46.33
CA VAL A 202 -4.81 19.97 -46.70
C VAL A 202 -3.67 19.28 -45.96
N GLY A 203 -3.96 18.40 -45.02
CA GLY A 203 -2.95 17.69 -44.25
C GLY A 203 -3.57 16.79 -43.21
N ARG A 204 -2.73 16.05 -42.49
CA ARG A 204 -3.17 15.17 -41.42
C ARG A 204 -2.20 15.24 -40.25
N TYR A 205 -2.73 15.00 -39.05
CA TYR A 205 -1.94 14.93 -37.83
C TYR A 205 -2.45 13.81 -36.93
N ALA A 206 -1.58 13.34 -36.05
CA ALA A 206 -1.92 12.41 -34.98
C ALA A 206 -0.97 12.66 -33.81
N TRP A 207 -1.46 12.51 -32.59
CA TRP A 207 -0.65 12.69 -31.39
C TRP A 207 -1.16 11.81 -30.26
N TRP A 208 -0.27 11.50 -29.32
CA TRP A 208 -0.55 10.77 -28.09
C TRP A 208 0.38 11.32 -27.00
N VAL A 209 -0.12 11.37 -25.77
CA VAL A 209 0.69 11.68 -24.60
C VAL A 209 0.79 10.45 -23.70
N GLY A 210 2.01 9.96 -23.50
CA GLY A 210 2.30 8.90 -22.54
C GLY A 210 2.57 9.46 -21.15
N ASP A 211 2.15 8.72 -20.13
CA ASP A 211 2.43 9.05 -18.74
C ASP A 211 3.83 8.52 -18.33
N GLU A 212 4.74 9.42 -17.97
CA GLU A 212 6.07 9.07 -17.45
C GLU A 212 6.05 8.83 -15.93
N GLY A 213 4.99 9.25 -15.24
CA GLY A 213 4.82 9.06 -13.79
C GLY A 213 4.53 7.62 -13.38
N VAL A 214 4.08 6.77 -14.32
CA VAL A 214 3.83 5.34 -14.10
C VAL A 214 5.05 4.45 -14.37
N LYS A 215 6.14 5.03 -14.91
CA LYS A 215 7.35 4.30 -15.26
C LYS A 215 8.36 4.29 -14.11
N ALA A 216 9.14 3.23 -14.01
CA ALA A 216 10.23 3.10 -13.05
C ALA A 216 11.39 4.01 -13.46
N ARG A 217 11.74 4.95 -12.59
CA ARG A 217 12.91 5.81 -12.78
C ARG A 217 14.20 5.05 -12.51
N VAL A 218 15.11 5.01 -13.48
CA VAL A 218 16.32 4.18 -13.46
C VAL A 218 17.57 4.88 -12.92
N ASP A 219 17.58 6.21 -12.95
CA ASP A 219 18.68 7.04 -12.45
C ASP A 219 18.57 7.38 -10.96
N LEU A 220 17.59 6.79 -10.25
CA LEU A 220 17.46 6.94 -8.80
C LEU A 220 18.52 6.14 -8.04
N VAL A 221 19.06 6.78 -7.01
CA VAL A 221 20.14 6.28 -6.18
C VAL A 221 19.80 6.54 -4.73
N ASP A 222 20.23 5.65 -3.86
CA ASP A 222 20.03 5.76 -2.42
C ASP A 222 20.92 6.89 -1.87
N PRO A 223 20.32 8.03 -1.46
CA PRO A 223 21.08 9.18 -0.99
C PRO A 223 21.75 8.90 0.37
N TYR A 224 21.32 7.89 1.12
CA TYR A 224 21.89 7.48 2.40
C TYR A 224 23.05 6.48 2.25
N GLU A 225 23.25 5.89 1.08
CA GLU A 225 24.38 5.01 0.81
C GLU A 225 25.52 5.75 0.08
N THR A 226 25.15 6.72 -0.76
CA THR A 226 26.11 7.59 -1.43
C THR A 226 25.61 9.04 -1.36
N PRO A 227 25.95 9.77 -0.28
CA PRO A 227 25.54 11.16 -0.10
C PRO A 227 26.00 12.04 -1.26
N THR A 228 25.12 12.93 -1.71
CA THR A 228 25.51 13.96 -2.68
C THR A 228 26.44 14.99 -2.02
N ALA A 229 27.21 15.75 -2.81
CA ALA A 229 28.06 16.81 -2.27
C ALA A 229 27.29 17.83 -1.39
N ALA A 230 26.05 18.14 -1.74
CA ALA A 230 25.17 19.01 -0.95
C ALA A 230 24.74 18.38 0.39
N MET A 231 24.52 17.06 0.40
CA MET A 231 24.21 16.30 1.60
C MET A 231 25.44 16.19 2.52
N THR A 232 26.61 15.89 1.95
CA THR A 232 27.89 15.89 2.69
C THR A 232 28.17 17.25 3.32
N ALA A 233 27.92 18.34 2.59
CA ALA A 233 28.03 19.71 3.11
C ALA A 233 27.06 19.99 4.27
N SER A 234 25.92 19.29 4.32
CA SER A 234 24.94 19.34 5.42
C SER A 234 25.26 18.32 6.53
N ALA A 235 26.48 17.77 6.57
CA ALA A 235 26.92 16.73 7.49
C ALA A 235 26.09 15.43 7.46
N VAL A 236 25.38 15.17 6.35
CA VAL A 236 24.70 13.90 6.13
C VAL A 236 25.74 12.88 5.66
N VAL A 237 26.02 11.90 6.50
CA VAL A 237 26.95 10.79 6.23
C VAL A 237 26.17 9.58 5.70
N ALA A 238 26.85 8.67 4.99
CA ALA A 238 26.25 7.40 4.62
C ALA A 238 25.79 6.65 5.89
N ASP A 239 24.49 6.42 6.03
CA ASP A 239 23.88 5.74 7.18
C ASP A 239 23.08 4.53 6.69
N ASN A 240 23.79 3.41 6.59
CA ASN A 240 23.23 2.13 6.17
C ASN A 240 22.25 1.55 7.20
N THR A 241 22.24 2.08 8.43
CA THR A 241 21.39 1.67 9.56
C THR A 241 20.20 2.61 9.81
N SER A 242 20.05 3.66 9.00
CA SER A 242 19.04 4.67 9.25
C SER A 242 17.64 4.04 9.27
N LYS A 243 16.85 4.40 10.30
CA LYS A 243 15.44 4.00 10.39
C LYS A 243 14.65 4.40 9.13
N ALA A 244 15.14 5.39 8.37
CA ALA A 244 14.56 5.82 7.10
C ALA A 244 14.61 4.73 6.02
N ARG A 245 15.70 3.96 5.90
CA ARG A 245 15.83 2.87 4.90
C ARG A 245 14.89 1.70 5.17
N VAL A 246 14.60 1.42 6.45
CA VAL A 246 13.64 0.37 6.84
C VAL A 246 12.19 0.82 6.65
N ARG A 247 11.92 2.13 6.70
CA ARG A 247 10.57 2.69 6.66
C ARG A 247 10.12 3.09 5.26
N LEU A 248 11.04 3.46 4.37
CA LEU A 248 10.72 3.99 3.04
C LEU A 248 11.68 3.45 1.97
N PRO A 249 11.17 3.01 0.81
CA PRO A 249 12.01 2.67 -0.33
C PRO A 249 12.69 3.92 -0.88
N GLN A 250 14.02 3.89 -0.99
CA GLN A 250 14.81 5.02 -1.49
C GLN A 250 14.96 5.03 -3.03
N ARG A 251 14.66 3.89 -3.66
CA ARG A 251 14.75 3.65 -5.10
C ARG A 251 13.61 2.74 -5.56
N THR A 252 13.47 2.63 -6.87
CA THR A 252 12.46 1.79 -7.56
C THR A 252 12.83 0.30 -7.67
N GLY A 253 14.09 -0.08 -7.40
CA GLY A 253 14.53 -1.49 -7.41
C GLY A 253 14.61 -2.07 -8.82
N VAL A 254 15.20 -1.31 -9.76
CA VAL A 254 15.25 -1.61 -11.20
C VAL A 254 15.91 -2.95 -11.51
N GLU A 255 16.82 -3.41 -10.66
CA GLU A 255 17.45 -4.72 -10.73
C GLU A 255 16.45 -5.90 -10.63
N ARG A 256 15.20 -5.65 -10.23
CA ARG A 256 14.13 -6.65 -10.23
C ARG A 256 13.39 -6.74 -11.57
N ILE A 257 13.59 -5.80 -12.48
CA ILE A 257 12.96 -5.81 -13.80
C ILE A 257 13.72 -6.79 -14.70
N THR A 258 13.00 -7.70 -15.34
CA THR A 258 13.60 -8.69 -16.26
C THR A 258 14.37 -7.99 -17.39
N GLY A 259 15.64 -8.36 -17.53
CA GLY A 259 16.59 -7.74 -18.46
C GLY A 259 17.51 -6.67 -17.82
N LEU A 260 17.22 -6.25 -16.59
CA LEU A 260 18.00 -5.24 -15.86
C LEU A 260 18.62 -5.78 -14.56
N ALA A 261 18.70 -7.10 -14.39
CA ALA A 261 19.20 -7.73 -13.16
C ALA A 261 20.65 -7.37 -12.80
N SER A 262 21.47 -7.08 -13.80
CA SER A 262 22.86 -6.62 -13.65
C SER A 262 22.98 -5.10 -13.53
N PHE A 263 21.88 -4.35 -13.63
CA PHE A 263 21.93 -2.90 -13.62
C PHE A 263 22.53 -2.38 -12.30
N PRO A 264 23.51 -1.48 -12.35
CA PRO A 264 24.34 -1.21 -11.20
C PRO A 264 23.60 -0.40 -10.13
N ILE A 265 23.62 -0.93 -8.91
CA ILE A 265 23.03 -0.31 -7.73
C ILE A 265 23.89 0.90 -7.31
N ASN A 266 23.27 2.08 -7.17
CA ASN A 266 23.93 3.32 -6.71
C ASN A 266 25.08 3.86 -7.58
N SER A 267 25.19 3.45 -8.83
CA SER A 267 26.28 3.90 -9.72
C SER A 267 26.24 5.41 -9.97
N GLU A 268 27.42 6.05 -9.95
CA GLU A 268 27.57 7.44 -10.39
C GLU A 268 27.26 7.59 -11.90
N THR A 269 27.62 6.59 -12.71
CA THR A 269 27.32 6.56 -14.14
C THR A 269 25.81 6.52 -14.38
N ALA A 270 25.08 5.72 -13.59
CA ALA A 270 23.62 5.63 -13.71
C ALA A 270 22.92 6.97 -13.40
N ARG A 271 23.45 7.78 -12.47
CA ARG A 271 22.92 9.12 -12.16
C ARG A 271 23.07 10.13 -13.30
N LYS A 272 24.05 9.92 -14.17
CA LYS A 272 24.39 10.85 -15.26
C LYS A 272 23.66 10.51 -16.57
N LEU A 273 22.81 9.49 -16.56
CA LEU A 273 22.02 9.10 -17.71
C LEU A 273 20.96 10.15 -18.00
N ALA A 274 21.02 10.75 -19.19
CA ALA A 274 20.05 11.74 -19.65
C ALA A 274 18.90 11.11 -20.46
N SER A 275 19.07 9.85 -20.89
CA SER A 275 18.10 9.14 -21.72
C SER A 275 18.17 7.63 -21.47
N VAL A 276 17.04 6.94 -21.69
CA VAL A 276 16.96 5.48 -21.66
C VAL A 276 17.92 4.84 -22.66
N GLU A 277 18.21 5.50 -23.80
CA GLU A 277 19.17 4.99 -24.79
C GLU A 277 20.61 4.87 -24.29
N GLN A 278 20.93 5.59 -23.21
CA GLN A 278 22.26 5.60 -22.61
C GLN A 278 22.46 4.49 -21.58
N LEU A 279 21.44 3.68 -21.27
CA LEU A 279 21.55 2.63 -20.25
C LEU A 279 22.70 1.66 -20.48
N GLY A 280 23.03 1.39 -21.75
CA GLY A 280 24.16 0.54 -22.13
C GLY A 280 25.54 1.05 -21.64
N PHE A 281 25.66 2.35 -21.32
CA PHE A 281 26.89 2.90 -20.72
C PHE A 281 27.02 2.59 -19.23
N ALA A 282 25.91 2.43 -18.53
CA ALA A 282 25.90 2.04 -17.12
C ALA A 282 26.02 0.51 -16.99
N ASP A 283 25.39 -0.24 -17.88
CA ASP A 283 25.48 -1.69 -17.94
C ASP A 283 25.47 -2.18 -19.41
N PRO A 284 26.61 -2.69 -19.92
CA PRO A 284 26.72 -3.21 -21.28
C PRO A 284 25.77 -4.39 -21.60
N VAL A 285 25.24 -5.09 -20.59
CA VAL A 285 24.26 -6.17 -20.77
C VAL A 285 22.89 -5.61 -21.22
N VAL A 286 22.62 -4.33 -20.97
CA VAL A 286 21.38 -3.66 -21.38
C VAL A 286 21.43 -3.31 -22.87
N THR A 287 21.12 -4.31 -23.69
CA THR A 287 21.06 -4.18 -25.15
C THR A 287 19.86 -3.33 -25.60
N THR A 288 19.86 -2.97 -26.89
CA THR A 288 18.72 -2.27 -27.50
C THR A 288 17.42 -3.05 -27.39
N ASP A 289 17.47 -4.38 -27.45
CA ASP A 289 16.27 -5.22 -27.36
C ASP A 289 15.69 -5.20 -25.94
N VAL A 290 16.53 -5.20 -24.91
CA VAL A 290 16.09 -5.00 -23.52
C VAL A 290 15.43 -3.65 -23.35
N ARG A 291 16.00 -2.57 -23.90
CA ARG A 291 15.42 -1.23 -23.84
C ARG A 291 14.05 -1.17 -24.53
N ARG A 292 13.92 -1.78 -25.71
CA ARG A 292 12.66 -1.86 -26.46
C ARG A 292 11.60 -2.66 -25.72
N ALA A 293 11.98 -3.77 -25.09
CA ALA A 293 11.08 -4.57 -24.25
C ALA A 293 10.56 -3.79 -23.04
N ARG A 294 11.33 -2.81 -22.55
CA ARG A 294 11.02 -1.99 -21.38
C ARG A 294 10.61 -0.55 -21.69
N PHE A 295 10.31 -0.22 -22.94
CA PHE A 295 9.99 1.15 -23.37
C PHE A 295 8.88 1.83 -22.54
N HIS A 296 7.86 1.05 -22.15
CA HIS A 296 6.73 1.53 -21.35
C HIS A 296 6.93 1.35 -19.84
N ASP A 297 8.02 0.72 -19.41
CA ASP A 297 8.24 0.32 -18.02
C ASP A 297 9.27 1.22 -17.32
N ILE A 298 10.22 1.81 -18.06
CA ILE A 298 11.36 2.56 -17.50
C ILE A 298 11.47 3.98 -18.05
N THR A 299 12.02 4.88 -17.23
CA THR A 299 12.30 6.27 -17.61
C THR A 299 13.54 6.84 -16.91
N THR A 300 14.09 7.91 -17.46
CA THR A 300 15.11 8.77 -16.81
C THR A 300 14.56 10.15 -16.46
N ALA A 301 13.30 10.44 -16.80
CA ALA A 301 12.76 11.79 -16.83
C ALA A 301 11.40 11.89 -16.12
N THR A 302 11.34 11.53 -14.83
CA THR A 302 10.16 11.81 -14.00
C THR A 302 10.46 12.85 -12.93
N ARG A 303 9.57 13.83 -12.82
CA ARG A 303 9.56 14.87 -11.80
C ARG A 303 8.19 14.88 -11.17
N SER A 304 8.14 14.82 -9.85
CA SER A 304 6.90 14.89 -9.10
C SER A 304 6.96 16.02 -8.09
N VAL A 305 5.80 16.61 -7.87
CA VAL A 305 5.55 17.53 -6.76
C VAL A 305 4.60 16.80 -5.83
N LEU A 306 4.78 16.96 -4.52
CA LEU A 306 3.86 16.41 -3.52
C LEU A 306 2.57 17.22 -3.55
N SER A 307 1.75 17.07 -4.59
CA SER A 307 0.44 17.73 -4.69
C SER A 307 -0.65 16.92 -3.99
N ASP A 308 -1.62 17.62 -3.41
CA ASP A 308 -2.84 17.05 -2.85
C ASP A 308 -3.88 16.95 -3.97
N GLN A 309 -4.10 15.74 -4.50
CA GLN A 309 -5.05 15.50 -5.59
C GLN A 309 -6.52 15.74 -5.15
N LEU A 310 -6.78 15.73 -3.84
CA LEU A 310 -8.12 15.86 -3.27
C LEU A 310 -8.53 17.32 -3.10
N LYS A 311 -7.65 18.11 -2.48
CA LYS A 311 -7.90 19.52 -2.12
C LYS A 311 -7.19 20.50 -3.06
N GLY A 312 -6.22 20.06 -3.85
CA GLY A 312 -5.32 20.92 -4.62
C GLY A 312 -4.21 21.52 -3.75
N GLY A 313 -3.19 22.10 -4.40
CA GLY A 313 -1.99 22.59 -3.72
C GLY A 313 -1.04 21.49 -3.26
N LEU A 314 -0.10 21.82 -2.37
CA LEU A 314 0.88 20.88 -1.84
C LEU A 314 0.32 20.06 -0.68
N LYS A 315 0.72 18.79 -0.58
CA LYS A 315 0.51 17.94 0.58
C LYS A 315 1.09 18.63 1.81
N ARG A 316 0.35 18.55 2.91
CA ARG A 316 0.77 19.16 4.18
C ARG A 316 1.85 18.32 4.84
N ASP A 317 2.90 18.99 5.32
CA ASP A 317 3.91 18.35 6.17
C ASP A 317 3.38 18.20 7.60
N LEU A 318 3.25 16.96 8.05
CA LEU A 318 2.81 16.64 9.41
C LEU A 318 3.94 16.73 10.43
N THR A 319 5.21 16.80 10.03
CA THR A 319 6.37 16.84 10.93
C THR A 319 6.30 18.05 11.85
N PHE A 320 6.01 19.22 11.29
CA PHE A 320 5.79 20.43 12.09
C PHE A 320 4.59 20.28 13.03
N SER A 321 3.51 19.67 12.55
CA SER A 321 2.28 19.48 13.33
C SER A 321 2.49 18.49 14.49
N PHE A 322 3.32 17.46 14.31
CA PHE A 322 3.67 16.51 15.37
C PHE A 322 4.42 17.18 16.52
N ALA A 323 5.25 18.18 16.24
CA ALA A 323 5.98 18.94 17.26
C ALA A 323 5.10 19.94 18.05
N LYS A 324 3.84 20.15 17.64
CA LYS A 324 2.90 21.05 18.33
C LYS A 324 2.06 20.31 19.37
N SER A 325 1.28 21.07 20.15
CA SER A 325 0.32 20.51 21.10
C SER A 325 -0.70 19.62 20.38
N ALA A 326 -1.29 18.66 21.09
CA ALA A 326 -2.32 17.79 20.49
C ALA A 326 -3.50 18.59 19.91
N ASN A 327 -3.87 19.72 20.53
CA ASN A 327 -4.94 20.60 20.03
C ASN A 327 -4.54 21.31 18.73
N ASP A 328 -3.31 21.80 18.63
CA ASP A 328 -2.81 22.43 17.40
C ASP A 328 -2.67 21.40 16.28
N TYR A 329 -2.20 20.21 16.61
CA TYR A 329 -2.14 19.08 15.68
C TYR A 329 -3.53 18.76 15.11
N ARG A 330 -4.54 18.61 15.96
CA ARG A 330 -5.96 18.39 15.55
C ARG A 330 -6.45 19.47 14.60
N ARG A 331 -6.17 20.74 14.90
CA ARG A 331 -6.52 21.87 14.03
C ARG A 331 -5.82 21.79 12.68
N ALA A 332 -4.54 21.42 12.66
CA ALA A 332 -3.74 21.30 11.44
C ALA A 332 -4.25 20.21 10.49
N VAL A 333 -4.71 19.08 11.04
CA VAL A 333 -5.33 17.98 10.26
C VAL A 333 -6.82 18.21 9.96
N GLY A 334 -7.44 19.22 10.58
CA GLY A 334 -8.81 19.66 10.28
C GLY A 334 -9.90 18.96 11.09
N PHE A 335 -9.60 18.53 12.32
CA PHE A 335 -10.59 17.96 13.25
C PHE A 335 -11.19 19.04 14.15
N SER A 336 -12.52 19.12 14.18
CA SER A 336 -13.29 20.12 14.96
C SER A 336 -13.83 19.61 16.30
N GLY A 337 -13.90 18.29 16.52
CA GLY A 337 -14.36 17.69 17.78
C GLY A 337 -13.26 17.56 18.85
N ALA A 338 -13.63 17.16 20.07
CA ALA A 338 -12.71 16.83 21.17
C ALA A 338 -12.45 15.32 21.35
N GLY A 339 -13.14 14.48 20.56
CA GLY A 339 -13.06 13.02 20.66
C GLY A 339 -11.89 12.41 19.85
N PRO A 340 -11.52 11.15 20.16
CA PRO A 340 -10.54 10.39 19.41
C PRO A 340 -11.01 10.18 17.97
N THR A 341 -10.11 10.37 17.00
CA THR A 341 -10.44 10.33 15.59
C THR A 341 -9.77 9.14 14.93
N PRO A 342 -10.52 8.16 14.40
CA PRO A 342 -9.94 6.96 13.83
C PRO A 342 -9.11 7.29 12.57
N LEU A 343 -7.93 6.69 12.45
CA LEU A 343 -7.05 6.84 11.29
C LEU A 343 -7.64 6.16 10.05
N ILE A 344 -8.33 5.05 10.27
CA ILE A 344 -9.02 4.25 9.25
C ILE A 344 -10.52 4.44 9.45
N PRO A 345 -11.30 4.75 8.39
CA PRO A 345 -12.74 4.97 8.54
C PRO A 345 -13.43 3.76 9.18
N THR A 346 -14.35 4.01 10.11
CA THR A 346 -15.15 2.99 10.79
C THR A 346 -16.12 2.25 9.87
N SER A 347 -16.35 2.74 8.65
CA SER A 347 -17.10 2.01 7.62
C SER A 347 -16.35 0.80 7.06
N ILE A 348 -15.03 0.74 7.25
CA ILE A 348 -14.16 -0.34 6.76
C ILE A 348 -13.76 -1.28 7.90
N MET A 349 -13.71 -0.79 9.14
CA MET A 349 -13.34 -1.62 10.30
C MET A 349 -14.56 -2.18 11.04
N PRO A 350 -14.52 -3.44 11.50
CA PRO A 350 -15.56 -3.99 12.37
C PRO A 350 -15.74 -3.11 13.61
N SER A 351 -16.99 -2.80 13.99
CA SER A 351 -17.32 -1.94 15.13
C SER A 351 -16.74 -2.41 16.47
N ALA A 352 -16.38 -3.69 16.57
CA ALA A 352 -15.79 -4.30 17.76
C ALA A 352 -14.28 -4.05 17.93
N VAL A 353 -13.57 -3.56 16.92
CA VAL A 353 -12.12 -3.30 16.98
C VAL A 353 -11.85 -1.84 16.63
N PRO A 354 -11.75 -0.94 17.62
CA PRO A 354 -11.34 0.43 17.37
C PRO A 354 -9.88 0.41 16.92
N GLY A 355 -9.64 0.65 15.63
CA GLY A 355 -8.28 0.77 15.12
C GLY A 355 -7.58 2.05 15.58
N PRO A 356 -6.34 2.29 15.12
CA PRO A 356 -5.52 3.37 15.63
C PRO A 356 -6.13 4.74 15.35
N THR A 357 -5.87 5.69 16.24
CA THR A 357 -6.37 7.07 16.13
C THR A 357 -5.27 8.05 15.74
N TRP A 358 -5.67 9.19 15.17
CA TRP A 358 -4.74 10.27 14.81
C TRP A 358 -4.02 10.84 16.04
N GLU A 359 -4.68 10.83 17.20
CA GLU A 359 -4.13 11.27 18.48
C GLU A 359 -3.10 10.25 19.02
N GLN A 360 -3.36 8.95 18.87
CA GLN A 360 -2.36 7.92 19.17
C GLN A 360 -1.11 8.07 18.28
N LEU A 361 -1.28 8.41 16.99
CA LEU A 361 -0.15 8.67 16.09
C LEU A 361 0.69 9.87 16.55
N HIS A 362 0.04 10.99 16.91
CA HIS A 362 0.72 12.15 17.49
C HIS A 362 1.42 11.81 18.80
N SER A 363 0.75 11.05 19.66
CA SER A 363 1.30 10.58 20.92
C SER A 363 2.52 9.68 20.71
N LEU A 364 2.49 8.78 19.72
CA LEU A 364 3.61 7.90 19.35
C LEU A 364 4.80 8.71 18.81
N ALA A 365 4.55 9.66 17.92
CA ALA A 365 5.59 10.54 17.38
C ALA A 365 6.32 11.32 18.48
N ASN A 366 5.60 11.65 19.55
CA ASN A 366 6.14 12.36 20.72
C ASN A 366 6.59 11.43 21.86
N VAL A 367 6.54 10.10 21.69
CA VAL A 367 7.31 9.17 22.54
C VAL A 367 8.76 9.19 22.05
N VAL A 368 9.39 10.36 22.16
CA VAL A 368 10.82 10.50 21.98
C VAL A 368 11.45 10.24 23.34
N PRO A 369 12.36 9.27 23.48
CA PRO A 369 13.05 9.05 24.73
C PRO A 369 14.05 10.20 24.96
N THR A 370 13.59 11.27 25.58
CA THR A 370 14.43 12.41 25.99
C THR A 370 15.13 12.15 27.33
N GLY A 371 15.19 10.90 27.79
CA GLY A 371 15.73 10.51 29.10
C GLY A 371 16.25 9.08 29.15
N THR A 372 16.76 8.67 30.31
CA THR A 372 17.40 7.37 30.57
C THR A 372 16.42 6.19 30.68
N ALA A 373 15.13 6.42 30.92
CA ALA A 373 14.09 5.39 30.92
C ALA A 373 12.71 5.95 30.53
N VAL A 374 11.88 5.18 29.83
CA VAL A 374 10.50 5.55 29.48
C VAL A 374 9.53 4.91 30.44
N THR A 375 8.59 5.70 30.96
CA THR A 375 7.56 5.20 31.89
C THR A 375 6.50 4.39 31.15
N PRO A 376 6.26 3.12 31.54
CA PRO A 376 5.18 2.33 30.97
C PRO A 376 3.81 2.98 31.22
N ARG A 377 2.93 2.92 30.23
CA ARG A 377 1.55 3.41 30.29
C ARG A 377 0.63 2.56 29.43
N ALA A 378 -0.62 2.40 29.86
CA ALA A 378 -1.65 1.70 29.10
C ALA A 378 -2.00 2.47 27.82
N GLN A 379 -2.46 1.75 26.80
CA GLN A 379 -2.97 2.38 25.59
C GLN A 379 -4.34 2.99 25.86
N THR A 380 -4.57 4.19 25.34
CA THR A 380 -5.90 4.84 25.38
C THR A 380 -6.30 5.27 23.99
N ALA A 381 -7.55 5.69 23.80
CA ALA A 381 -8.02 6.17 22.49
C ALA A 381 -7.27 7.42 21.99
N THR A 382 -6.52 8.12 22.85
CA THR A 382 -5.78 9.34 22.50
C THR A 382 -4.28 9.25 22.72
N GLN A 383 -3.79 8.22 23.42
CA GLN A 383 -2.37 8.05 23.72
C GLN A 383 -1.88 6.66 23.33
N HIS A 384 -0.72 6.61 22.69
CA HIS A 384 -0.05 5.36 22.37
C HIS A 384 0.46 4.70 23.66
N GLY A 385 0.12 3.43 23.88
CA GLY A 385 0.59 2.68 25.02
C GLY A 385 2.10 2.43 24.96
N VAL A 386 2.76 2.43 26.11
CA VAL A 386 4.16 2.05 26.25
C VAL A 386 4.22 0.90 27.22
N TYR A 387 4.47 -0.32 26.73
CA TYR A 387 4.49 -1.52 27.54
C TYR A 387 5.38 -2.58 26.89
N PRO A 388 5.91 -3.54 27.68
CA PRO A 388 6.69 -4.64 27.16
C PRO A 388 5.80 -5.57 26.33
N VAL A 389 6.42 -6.27 25.37
CA VAL A 389 5.73 -7.25 24.53
C VAL A 389 5.78 -8.61 25.20
N LEU A 390 4.64 -9.30 25.26
CA LEU A 390 4.58 -10.70 25.68
C LEU A 390 5.17 -11.58 24.57
N VAL A 391 6.34 -12.15 24.82
CA VAL A 391 7.05 -13.02 23.87
C VAL A 391 6.53 -14.45 23.97
N GLN A 392 6.25 -14.91 25.19
CA GLN A 392 5.80 -16.28 25.43
C GLN A 392 4.90 -16.34 26.67
N ALA A 393 3.83 -17.12 26.59
CA ALA A 393 3.02 -17.51 27.73
C ALA A 393 2.83 -19.03 27.70
N ARG A 394 3.14 -19.70 28.80
CA ARG A 394 2.90 -21.13 28.99
C ARG A 394 2.25 -21.35 30.35
N ILE A 395 1.27 -22.23 30.39
CA ILE A 395 0.64 -22.67 31.63
C ILE A 395 0.68 -24.18 31.60
N PHE A 396 1.51 -24.76 32.46
CA PHE A 396 1.53 -26.20 32.68
C PHE A 396 0.56 -26.53 33.79
N PHE A 397 -0.12 -27.67 33.71
CA PHE A 397 -1.00 -28.13 34.77
C PHE A 397 -0.77 -29.61 35.01
N THR A 398 -0.88 -30.02 36.27
CA THR A 398 -0.91 -31.41 36.71
C THR A 398 -2.03 -31.58 37.72
N GLY A 399 -2.72 -32.70 37.66
CA GLY A 399 -3.80 -33.06 38.57
C GLY A 399 -3.38 -34.23 39.44
N SER A 400 -3.59 -34.12 40.75
CA SER A 400 -3.41 -35.21 41.69
C SER A 400 -4.62 -35.30 42.62
N THR A 401 -4.83 -36.47 43.21
CA THR A 401 -5.84 -36.67 44.25
C THR A 401 -5.14 -36.86 45.60
N LEU A 402 -5.57 -36.10 46.61
CA LEU A 402 -5.04 -36.18 47.96
C LEU A 402 -6.19 -36.09 48.96
N ALA A 403 -6.32 -37.06 49.87
CA ALA A 403 -7.32 -37.08 50.93
C ALA A 403 -8.78 -36.80 50.46
N GLY A 404 -9.16 -37.32 49.28
CA GLY A 404 -10.51 -37.13 48.74
C GLY A 404 -10.78 -35.76 48.14
N GLN A 405 -9.75 -34.95 47.87
CA GLN A 405 -9.81 -33.69 47.12
C GLN A 405 -9.01 -33.79 45.81
N PHE A 406 -9.48 -33.14 44.74
CA PHE A 406 -8.73 -33.01 43.50
C PHE A 406 -7.90 -31.75 43.58
N GLN A 407 -6.58 -31.92 43.58
CA GLN A 407 -5.63 -30.84 43.61
C GLN A 407 -5.16 -30.55 42.19
N LEU A 408 -5.47 -29.36 41.70
CA LEU A 408 -4.94 -28.84 40.45
C LEU A 408 -3.72 -28.00 40.76
N SER A 409 -2.55 -28.46 40.30
CA SER A 409 -1.31 -27.70 40.38
C SER A 409 -1.02 -27.11 39.02
N TYR A 410 -0.77 -25.81 38.92
CA TYR A 410 -0.38 -25.21 37.64
C TYR A 410 0.79 -24.24 37.79
N TYR A 411 1.57 -24.16 36.72
CA TYR A 411 2.86 -23.48 36.62
C TYR A 411 2.76 -22.43 35.52
N PRO A 412 2.42 -21.17 35.86
CA PRO A 412 2.41 -20.09 34.90
C PRO A 412 3.84 -19.62 34.60
N VAL A 413 4.18 -19.54 33.32
CA VAL A 413 5.46 -19.03 32.83
C VAL A 413 5.17 -17.95 31.79
N PHE A 414 5.57 -16.72 32.10
CA PHE A 414 5.42 -15.58 31.18
C PHE A 414 6.77 -14.98 30.85
N ILE A 415 7.01 -14.70 29.56
CA ILE A 415 8.21 -14.02 29.09
C ILE A 415 7.78 -12.72 28.45
N ILE A 416 8.26 -11.60 28.99
CA ILE A 416 8.04 -10.26 28.44
C ILE A 416 9.38 -9.68 27.99
N ALA A 417 9.37 -8.86 26.94
CA ALA A 417 10.56 -8.22 26.43
C ALA A 417 10.32 -6.73 26.18
N ASN A 418 11.37 -5.93 26.35
CA ASN A 418 11.35 -4.52 26.02
C ASN A 418 11.63 -4.31 24.51
N PRO A 419 10.65 -3.89 23.70
CA PRO A 419 10.85 -3.65 22.27
C PRO A 419 11.55 -2.31 21.97
N TYR A 420 11.73 -1.45 22.97
CA TYR A 420 12.24 -0.09 22.81
C TYR A 420 13.76 -0.03 22.94
N THR A 421 14.37 0.98 22.32
CA THR A 421 15.83 1.22 22.36
C THR A 421 16.30 1.86 23.68
N VAL A 422 15.42 1.95 24.67
CA VAL A 422 15.65 2.59 25.98
C VAL A 422 15.04 1.74 27.10
N PRO A 423 15.59 1.80 28.34
CA PRO A 423 15.02 1.09 29.47
C PRO A 423 13.55 1.45 29.72
N LEU A 424 12.72 0.46 30.04
CA LEU A 424 11.38 0.67 30.59
C LEU A 424 11.50 0.87 32.11
N ALA A 425 10.90 1.93 32.63
CA ALA A 425 10.90 2.20 34.07
C ALA A 425 10.18 1.09 34.85
N ALA A 426 10.58 0.89 36.12
CA ALA A 426 9.99 -0.13 36.99
C ALA A 426 8.48 0.09 37.17
N ARG A 427 7.71 -0.96 36.87
CA ARG A 427 6.26 -1.02 36.91
C ARG A 427 5.84 -2.47 37.01
N ASP A 428 4.84 -2.74 37.83
CA ASP A 428 4.21 -4.06 37.84
C ASP A 428 3.25 -4.20 36.67
N TYR A 429 3.24 -5.39 36.07
CA TYR A 429 2.36 -5.74 34.97
C TYR A 429 1.33 -6.76 35.44
N GLN A 430 0.14 -6.72 34.87
CA GLN A 430 -0.91 -7.70 35.16
C GLN A 430 -1.28 -8.44 33.90
N ILE A 431 -1.29 -9.75 33.97
CA ILE A 431 -1.76 -10.63 32.91
C ILE A 431 -3.09 -11.24 33.36
N ARG A 432 -4.10 -11.05 32.52
CA ARG A 432 -5.39 -11.74 32.62
C ARG A 432 -5.52 -12.70 31.45
N LEU A 433 -6.05 -13.89 31.72
CA LEU A 433 -6.34 -14.87 30.70
C LEU A 433 -7.81 -14.74 30.31
N ASP A 434 -8.06 -14.52 29.02
CA ASP A 434 -9.39 -14.61 28.45
C ASP A 434 -9.50 -15.96 27.70
N ILE A 435 -10.38 -16.83 28.17
CA ILE A 435 -10.56 -18.18 27.63
C ILE A 435 -11.94 -18.22 26.97
N PRO A 436 -12.01 -18.24 25.62
CA PRO A 436 -13.28 -18.09 24.91
C PRO A 436 -14.18 -19.34 24.96
N SER A 437 -13.64 -20.51 25.36
CA SER A 437 -14.37 -21.78 25.33
C SER A 437 -14.86 -22.26 26.71
N SER A 438 -16.04 -22.86 26.75
CA SER A 438 -16.60 -23.52 27.94
C SER A 438 -16.07 -24.96 28.13
N THR A 439 -14.81 -25.20 27.81
CA THR A 439 -14.20 -26.54 27.88
C THR A 439 -14.22 -27.04 29.33
N ARG A 440 -14.72 -28.24 29.57
CA ARG A 440 -14.79 -28.84 30.91
C ARG A 440 -13.68 -29.86 31.13
N LEU A 441 -13.25 -30.01 32.38
CA LEU A 441 -12.36 -31.09 32.77
C LEU A 441 -13.15 -32.39 32.90
N VAL A 442 -12.59 -33.46 32.34
CA VAL A 442 -13.23 -34.77 32.25
C VAL A 442 -12.28 -35.82 32.84
N ALA A 443 -12.85 -36.78 33.57
CA ALA A 443 -12.15 -37.95 34.05
C ALA A 443 -12.43 -39.10 33.09
N ILE A 444 -11.38 -39.82 32.69
CA ILE A 444 -11.52 -41.03 31.87
C ILE A 444 -11.44 -42.24 32.77
N ILE A 445 -12.54 -42.98 32.85
CA ILE A 445 -12.68 -44.19 33.67
C ILE A 445 -13.11 -45.30 32.73
N GLU A 446 -12.34 -46.39 32.66
CA GLU A 446 -12.65 -47.54 31.80
C GLU A 446 -12.92 -47.15 30.33
N GLY A 447 -12.25 -46.09 29.84
CA GLY A 447 -12.41 -45.57 28.48
C GLY A 447 -13.61 -44.65 28.27
N GLN A 448 -14.44 -44.40 29.29
CA GLN A 448 -15.56 -43.47 29.24
C GLN A 448 -15.20 -42.11 29.87
N ALA A 449 -15.52 -41.05 29.14
CA ALA A 449 -15.27 -39.66 29.50
C ALA A 449 -16.44 -39.11 30.34
N SER A 450 -16.25 -38.91 31.64
CA SER A 450 -17.25 -38.32 32.53
C SER A 450 -16.79 -36.97 33.10
N PRO A 451 -17.56 -35.88 32.97
CA PRO A 451 -17.24 -34.62 33.63
C PRO A 451 -17.29 -34.83 35.14
N PHE A 452 -16.21 -34.48 35.83
CA PHE A 452 -16.10 -34.66 37.29
C PHE A 452 -16.23 -33.35 38.06
N TRP A 453 -16.33 -32.22 37.35
CA TRP A 453 -16.46 -30.89 37.93
C TRP A 453 -17.43 -30.03 37.11
N ASN A 454 -18.23 -29.22 37.80
CA ASN A 454 -19.32 -28.46 37.20
C ASN A 454 -18.87 -27.14 36.55
N MET A 455 -17.64 -26.71 36.81
CA MET A 455 -17.06 -25.50 36.22
C MET A 455 -16.21 -25.83 35.00
N SER A 456 -16.28 -24.94 34.02
CA SER A 456 -15.42 -24.91 32.84
C SER A 456 -14.05 -24.35 33.18
N VAL A 457 -13.05 -24.68 32.34
CA VAL A 457 -11.69 -24.12 32.38
C VAL A 457 -11.74 -22.58 32.37
N ARG A 458 -12.66 -21.99 31.59
CA ARG A 458 -12.91 -20.54 31.62
C ARG A 458 -13.28 -20.05 33.01
N GLU A 459 -14.30 -20.63 33.63
CA GLU A 459 -14.77 -20.20 34.96
C GLU A 459 -13.69 -20.32 36.05
N VAL A 460 -12.71 -21.22 35.89
CA VAL A 460 -11.55 -21.31 36.82
C VAL A 460 -10.65 -20.09 36.71
N PHE A 461 -10.32 -19.70 35.48
CA PHE A 461 -9.24 -18.77 35.14
C PHE A 461 -9.72 -17.34 34.90
N GLU A 462 -11.01 -17.10 34.64
CA GLU A 462 -11.58 -15.80 34.25
C GLU A 462 -11.36 -14.69 35.30
N GLY A 463 -11.26 -15.07 36.59
CA GLY A 463 -10.93 -14.17 37.70
C GLY A 463 -9.52 -14.34 38.29
N GLN A 464 -8.67 -15.18 37.71
CA GLN A 464 -7.28 -15.34 38.13
C GLN A 464 -6.41 -14.27 37.46
N MET A 465 -5.61 -13.57 38.25
CA MET A 465 -4.71 -12.52 37.77
C MET A 465 -3.26 -12.85 38.10
N PHE A 466 -2.36 -12.65 37.14
CA PHE A 466 -0.91 -12.84 37.34
C PHE A 466 -0.24 -11.48 37.38
N ARG A 467 0.24 -11.07 38.55
CA ARG A 467 1.00 -9.83 38.75
C ARG A 467 2.48 -10.13 38.59
N LEU A 468 3.09 -9.58 37.55
CA LEU A 468 4.51 -9.63 37.31
C LEU A 468 5.18 -8.48 38.06
N GLN A 469 6.06 -8.78 39.01
CA GLN A 469 6.81 -7.76 39.74
C GLN A 469 7.91 -7.19 38.84
N GLY A 470 7.57 -6.15 38.10
CA GLY A 470 8.40 -5.62 37.03
C GLY A 470 9.40 -4.58 37.55
N GLY A 471 10.68 -4.95 37.58
CA GLY A 471 11.77 -3.99 37.71
C GLY A 471 12.00 -3.19 36.42
N VAL A 472 13.05 -2.36 36.42
CA VAL A 472 13.50 -1.67 35.19
C VAL A 472 13.92 -2.73 34.17
N ILE A 473 13.38 -2.69 32.94
CA ILE A 473 13.73 -3.64 31.87
C ILE A 473 14.63 -2.93 30.85
N PRO A 474 15.92 -3.29 30.74
CA PRO A 474 16.84 -2.72 29.76
C PRO A 474 16.39 -2.89 28.30
N PRO A 475 16.98 -2.11 27.36
CA PRO A 475 16.64 -2.18 25.94
C PRO A 475 16.86 -3.58 25.37
N GLY A 476 15.85 -4.15 24.72
CA GLY A 476 15.95 -5.49 24.09
C GLY A 476 16.07 -6.66 25.06
N GLU A 477 16.09 -6.43 26.37
CA GLU A 477 16.14 -7.50 27.37
C GLU A 477 14.78 -8.21 27.45
N SER A 478 14.83 -9.54 27.52
CA SER A 478 13.69 -10.38 27.84
C SER A 478 13.81 -10.91 29.26
N ARG A 479 12.67 -11.03 29.94
CA ARG A 479 12.56 -11.47 31.33
C ARG A 479 11.52 -12.55 31.46
N ILE A 480 11.86 -13.55 32.26
CA ILE A 480 11.00 -14.69 32.56
C ILE A 480 10.40 -14.49 33.95
N PHE A 481 9.10 -14.73 34.05
CA PHE A 481 8.34 -14.60 35.27
C PHE A 481 7.69 -15.92 35.62
N THR A 482 7.96 -16.39 36.84
CA THR A 482 7.42 -17.63 37.41
C THR A 482 6.98 -17.40 38.86
N LEU A 483 6.33 -18.40 39.47
CA LEU A 483 5.99 -18.35 40.89
C LEU A 483 7.24 -18.66 41.73
N ALA A 484 7.60 -17.74 42.63
CA ALA A 484 8.80 -17.86 43.48
C ALA A 484 8.73 -18.98 44.53
N SER A 485 7.54 -19.52 44.79
CA SER A 485 7.36 -20.71 45.61
C SER A 485 5.97 -21.28 45.40
N SER A 486 5.78 -22.56 45.76
CA SER A 486 4.45 -23.16 45.82
C SER A 486 3.76 -22.71 47.10
N PRO A 487 2.72 -21.84 47.06
CA PRO A 487 1.92 -21.55 48.24
C PRO A 487 1.29 -22.82 48.80
N ALA A 488 0.92 -22.80 50.09
CA ALA A 488 0.15 -23.88 50.68
C ALA A 488 -1.13 -24.14 49.85
N PRO A 489 -1.62 -25.39 49.77
CA PRO A 489 -2.86 -25.70 49.06
C PRO A 489 -4.01 -24.86 49.60
N GLU A 490 -4.64 -24.07 48.74
CA GLU A 490 -5.77 -23.21 49.10
C GLU A 490 -7.05 -23.67 48.41
N ALA A 491 -8.20 -23.42 49.03
CA ALA A 491 -9.48 -23.62 48.37
C ALA A 491 -9.62 -22.67 47.17
N TRP A 492 -10.20 -23.15 46.08
CA TRP A 492 -10.46 -22.30 44.91
C TRP A 492 -11.31 -21.08 45.28
N ALA A 493 -10.86 -19.91 44.82
CA ALA A 493 -11.56 -18.65 44.95
C ALA A 493 -11.85 -18.07 43.56
N PRO A 494 -13.02 -17.42 43.36
CA PRO A 494 -13.40 -16.85 42.07
C PRO A 494 -12.48 -15.73 41.60
N VAL A 495 -11.80 -15.05 42.52
CA VAL A 495 -10.81 -14.01 42.21
C VAL A 495 -9.56 -14.26 43.07
N LYS A 496 -8.40 -14.38 42.42
CA LYS A 496 -7.11 -14.51 43.09
C LYS A 496 -6.01 -13.85 42.27
N THR A 497 -5.06 -13.23 42.95
CA THR A 497 -3.86 -12.65 42.34
C THR A 497 -2.64 -13.46 42.74
N TYR A 498 -1.86 -13.88 41.75
CA TYR A 498 -0.58 -14.55 41.92
C TYR A 498 0.54 -13.58 41.62
N ASN A 499 1.49 -13.43 42.53
CA ASN A 499 2.67 -12.61 42.32
C ASN A 499 3.78 -13.47 41.71
N LEU A 500 4.32 -13.04 40.59
CA LEU A 500 5.41 -13.70 39.89
C LEU A 500 6.66 -12.84 39.96
N GLU A 501 7.78 -13.49 40.17
CA GLU A 501 9.10 -12.87 40.29
C GLU A 501 9.89 -13.07 38.99
N ASN A 502 10.82 -12.16 38.73
CA ASN A 502 11.71 -12.24 37.57
C ASN A 502 12.83 -13.27 37.80
N ASP A 503 12.44 -14.54 37.86
CA ASP A 503 13.33 -15.69 37.94
C ASP A 503 12.63 -16.91 37.33
N TYR A 504 13.39 -17.98 37.13
CA TYR A 504 12.87 -19.28 36.76
C TYR A 504 12.90 -20.23 37.97
N ASP A 505 11.75 -20.36 38.62
CA ASP A 505 11.50 -21.33 39.67
C ASP A 505 10.33 -22.26 39.26
N VAL A 506 10.29 -23.45 39.86
CA VAL A 506 9.29 -24.50 39.65
C VAL A 506 8.10 -24.36 40.61
N GLY A 507 7.87 -23.17 41.17
CA GLY A 507 6.72 -22.90 42.02
C GLY A 507 5.39 -23.19 41.32
N ALA A 508 4.48 -23.87 42.02
CA ALA A 508 3.17 -24.25 41.51
C ALA A 508 2.07 -23.57 42.31
N ALA A 509 1.08 -23.01 41.63
CA ALA A 509 -0.16 -22.62 42.28
C ALA A 509 -0.98 -23.88 42.56
N LEU A 510 -1.19 -24.20 43.84
CA LEU A 510 -1.92 -25.37 44.30
C LEU A 510 -3.36 -24.99 44.65
N ILE A 511 -4.32 -25.40 43.82
CA ILE A 511 -5.74 -25.17 44.05
C ILE A 511 -6.42 -26.49 44.43
N ASN A 512 -7.05 -26.51 45.60
CA ASN A 512 -7.94 -27.58 45.99
C ASN A 512 -9.34 -27.29 45.42
N LEU A 513 -9.76 -28.13 44.47
CA LEU A 513 -11.11 -28.09 43.95
C LEU A 513 -11.99 -29.00 44.82
N PRO A 514 -13.06 -28.46 45.44
CA PRO A 514 -13.97 -29.28 46.21
C PRO A 514 -14.68 -30.27 45.27
N PHE A 515 -14.72 -31.55 45.64
CA PHE A 515 -15.62 -32.52 45.03
C PHE A 515 -17.06 -32.22 45.50
N THR A 516 -17.66 -31.14 45.03
CA THR A 516 -19.10 -30.95 45.24
C THR A 516 -19.86 -31.75 44.20
N THR A 517 -20.45 -32.85 44.67
CA THR A 517 -21.35 -33.78 43.97
C THR A 517 -20.81 -34.25 42.62
N LEU A 518 -20.09 -35.35 42.66
CA LEU A 518 -19.93 -36.25 41.51
C LEU A 518 -21.33 -36.43 40.91
N THR A 519 -21.57 -35.89 39.71
CA THR A 519 -22.69 -36.34 38.88
C THR A 519 -22.61 -37.87 38.83
N PRO A 520 -23.73 -38.60 39.03
CA PRO A 520 -23.73 -39.93 39.63
C PRO A 520 -23.06 -40.95 38.69
N ALA A 521 -21.76 -41.15 38.86
CA ALA A 521 -20.98 -42.20 38.20
C ALA A 521 -19.68 -42.55 38.94
N LEU A 522 -19.24 -41.73 39.90
CA LEU A 522 -18.04 -41.98 40.69
C LEU A 522 -18.44 -42.20 42.15
N THR A 523 -18.26 -43.42 42.64
CA THR A 523 -18.38 -43.73 44.06
C THR A 523 -17.08 -43.38 44.78
N ALA A 524 -17.14 -43.00 46.06
CA ALA A 524 -15.93 -42.72 46.86
C ALA A 524 -14.91 -43.89 46.87
N ALA A 525 -15.37 -45.12 46.57
CA ALA A 525 -14.54 -46.31 46.41
C ALA A 525 -13.70 -46.31 45.11
N GLN A 526 -14.19 -45.74 44.01
CA GLN A 526 -13.46 -45.68 42.72
C GLN A 526 -12.31 -44.66 42.73
N VAL A 527 -12.33 -43.69 43.64
CA VAL A 527 -11.25 -42.71 43.85
C VAL A 527 -10.09 -43.30 44.66
N ASN A 528 -10.36 -44.33 45.49
CA ASN A 528 -9.36 -44.98 46.34
C ASN A 528 -8.81 -46.29 45.77
N SER A 529 -9.34 -46.80 44.64
CA SER A 529 -8.83 -47.99 43.96
C SER A 529 -7.68 -47.65 43.01
N THR A 530 -6.67 -48.53 42.94
CA THR A 530 -5.44 -48.46 42.13
C THR A 530 -5.63 -48.43 40.60
N THR A 531 -6.81 -48.02 40.12
CA THR A 531 -7.13 -47.84 38.71
C THR A 531 -6.65 -46.46 38.28
N ALA A 532 -5.74 -46.39 37.32
CA ALA A 532 -5.14 -45.14 36.86
C ALA A 532 -6.21 -44.19 36.28
N ILE A 533 -6.72 -43.26 37.08
CA ILE A 533 -7.58 -42.17 36.62
C ILE A 533 -6.72 -41.22 35.80
N ARG A 534 -6.91 -41.20 34.49
CA ARG A 534 -6.24 -40.26 33.59
C ARG A 534 -7.12 -39.03 33.41
N PHE A 535 -6.57 -37.87 33.72
CA PHE A 535 -7.21 -36.56 33.51
C PHE A 535 -6.77 -36.00 32.16
N GLY A 536 -7.71 -35.47 31.38
CA GLY A 536 -7.43 -34.90 30.06
C GLY A 536 -8.40 -33.77 29.72
N ILE A 537 -8.00 -32.92 28.77
CA ILE A 537 -8.88 -31.94 28.15
C ILE A 537 -9.53 -32.63 26.94
N ALA A 538 -10.86 -32.55 26.80
CA ALA A 538 -11.55 -33.09 25.63
C ALA A 538 -10.94 -32.51 24.33
N PRO A 539 -10.81 -33.29 23.24
CA PRO A 539 -10.03 -32.92 22.06
C PRO A 539 -10.77 -31.88 21.22
N ASN A 540 -10.77 -30.63 21.66
CA ASN A 540 -11.12 -29.45 20.88
C ASN A 540 -10.12 -28.37 21.30
N ASN A 541 -9.14 -28.08 20.44
CA ASN A 541 -8.09 -27.07 20.64
C ASN A 541 -8.65 -25.79 21.30
N PRO A 542 -8.35 -25.50 22.58
CA PRO A 542 -8.68 -24.19 23.13
C PRO A 542 -7.73 -23.18 22.49
N THR A 543 -8.25 -22.42 21.54
CA THR A 543 -7.56 -21.25 21.00
C THR A 543 -7.64 -20.15 22.06
N PHE A 544 -6.51 -19.87 22.71
CA PHE A 544 -6.39 -18.71 23.59
C PHE A 544 -6.32 -17.45 22.71
N THR A 545 -7.34 -16.62 22.79
CA THR A 545 -7.34 -15.29 22.16
C THR A 545 -6.96 -14.28 23.23
N TRP A 546 -5.86 -13.58 23.01
CA TRP A 546 -5.35 -12.57 23.94
C TRP A 546 -5.84 -11.20 23.49
N SER A 547 -6.65 -10.53 24.32
CA SER A 547 -6.99 -9.13 24.13
C SER A 547 -6.03 -8.28 24.98
N GLY A 548 -5.07 -7.63 24.31
CA GLY A 548 -4.23 -6.64 24.96
C GLY A 548 -5.04 -5.38 25.23
N THR A 549 -5.18 -5.00 26.50
CA THR A 549 -5.63 -3.65 26.91
C THR A 549 -4.49 -2.91 27.57
#